data_AF-A0A958F2K1-F1
#
_entry.id   AF-A0A958F2K1-F1
#
_cell.length_a   1.000
_cell.length_b   1.000
_cell.length_c   1.000
_cell.angle_alpha   90.00
_cell.angle_beta   90.00
_cell.angle_gamma   90.00
#
_symmetry.space_group_name_H-M   'P 1'
#
loop_
_entity.id
_entity.type
_entity.pdbx_description
1 polymer ?
#
loop_
_entity_poly.entity_id
_entity_poly.type
_entity_poly.pdbx_seq_one_letter_code
_entity_poly.pdbx_strand_id
1 'polypeptide(L)' 'LYFGLGQEHPLTLEEIGERFNLTRERVRQIKEKAIRRLRHASRSRTLRAFLG' A
#
# COMPACT_ATOMS: atom_id res chain seq x y z
N LEU A 1 7.42 -4.41 -0.80
CA LEU A 1 6.30 -4.88 0.07
C LEU A 1 5.06 -5.05 -0.81
N TYR A 2 3.83 -4.60 -0.55
CA TYR A 2 2.68 -5.10 -1.38
C TYR A 2 2.74 -4.76 -2.88
N PHE A 3 3.12 -3.53 -3.26
CA PHE A 3 3.19 -3.10 -4.66
C PHE A 3 4.59 -3.22 -5.28
N GLY A 4 5.56 -3.83 -4.58
CA GLY A 4 6.93 -3.99 -5.09
C GLY A 4 7.74 -2.70 -5.26
N LEU A 5 7.23 -1.52 -4.88
CA LEU A 5 7.95 -0.25 -5.02
C LEU A 5 9.30 -0.27 -4.28
N GLY A 6 10.39 -0.04 -5.02
CA GLY A 6 11.75 -0.03 -4.49
C GLY A 6 12.30 -1.41 -4.09
N GLN A 7 11.67 -2.50 -4.53
CA GLN A 7 12.13 -3.88 -4.31
C GLN A 7 12.07 -4.68 -5.61
N GLU A 8 12.81 -5.79 -5.66
CA GLU A 8 12.78 -6.69 -6.83
C GLU A 8 11.39 -7.29 -7.07
N HIS A 9 10.65 -7.60 -5.98
CA HIS A 9 9.36 -8.28 -6.06
C HIS A 9 8.33 -7.70 -5.05
N PRO A 10 7.03 -7.75 -5.38
CA PRO A 10 5.97 -7.52 -4.41
C PRO A 10 5.89 -8.66 -3.38
N LEU A 11 5.39 -8.35 -2.19
CA LEU A 11 5.15 -9.28 -1.10
C LEU A 11 3.65 -9.42 -0.85
N THR A 12 3.24 -10.61 -0.47
CA THR A 12 1.88 -10.96 -0.05
C THR A 12 1.52 -10.32 1.29
N LEU A 13 0.22 -10.32 1.62
CA LEU A 13 -0.24 -9.81 2.92
C LEU A 13 0.23 -10.68 4.08
N GLU A 14 0.33 -11.99 3.88
CA GLU A 14 0.90 -12.95 4.83
C GLU A 14 2.38 -12.64 5.11
N GLU A 15 3.23 -12.54 4.09
CA GLU A 15 4.67 -12.26 4.29
C GLU A 15 4.93 -10.90 4.95
N ILE A 16 4.10 -9.89 4.63
CA ILE A 16 4.14 -8.59 5.30
C ILE A 16 3.68 -8.74 6.75
N GLY A 17 2.65 -9.56 7.01
CA GLY A 17 2.16 -9.84 8.35
C GLY A 17 3.24 -10.46 9.23
N GLU A 18 3.90 -11.52 8.74
CA GLU A 18 5.01 -12.18 9.43
C GLU A 18 6.16 -11.20 9.70
N ARG A 19 6.56 -10.41 8.71
CA ARG A 19 7.66 -9.44 8.85
C ARG A 19 7.41 -8.37 9.90
N PHE A 20 6.17 -7.94 10.07
CA PHE A 20 5.79 -6.85 11.01
C PHE A 20 5.08 -7.35 12.27
N ASN A 21 5.01 -8.68 12.48
CA ASN A 21 4.25 -9.30 13.56
C ASN A 21 2.78 -8.81 13.62
N LEU A 22 2.14 -8.77 12.45
CA LEU A 22 0.74 -8.38 12.27
C LEU A 22 -0.05 -9.52 11.65
N THR A 23 -1.34 -9.58 11.93
CA THR A 23 -2.22 -10.49 11.19
C THR A 23 -2.36 -10.01 9.74
N ARG A 24 -2.58 -10.95 8.81
CA ARG A 24 -2.90 -10.65 7.41
C ARG A 24 -4.02 -9.61 7.28
N GLU A 25 -5.06 -9.77 8.09
CA GLU A 25 -6.22 -8.86 8.09
C GLU A 25 -5.84 -7.45 8.54
N ARG A 26 -4.94 -7.33 9.52
CA ARG A 26 -4.43 -6.01 9.92
C ARG A 26 -3.63 -5.34 8.80
N VAL A 27 -2.82 -6.10 8.06
CA VAL A 27 -2.11 -5.59 6.88
C VAL A 27 -3.09 -5.14 5.80
N ARG A 28 -4.16 -5.92 5.55
CA ARG A 28 -5.24 -5.56 4.60
C ARG A 28 -5.89 -4.22 4.97
N GLN A 29 -6.26 -4.04 6.24
CA GLN A 29 -6.87 -2.81 6.75
C GLN A 29 -5.95 -1.59 6.58
N ILE A 30 -4.66 -1.75 6.89
CA ILE A 30 -3.67 -0.67 6.72
C ILE A 30 -3.54 -0.31 5.24
N LYS A 31 -3.47 -1.31 4.34
CA LYS A 31 -3.43 -1.10 2.89
C LYS A 31 -4.62 -0.27 2.41
N GLU A 32 -5.84 -0.65 2.78
CA GLU A 32 -7.05 0.07 2.38
C GLU A 32 -7.10 1.50 2.94
N LYS A 33 -6.72 1.67 4.21
CA LYS A 33 -6.64 2.99 4.85
C LYS A 33 -5.63 3.89 4.14
N ALA A 34 -4.49 3.35 3.70
CA ALA A 34 -3.47 4.08 2.96
C ALA A 34 -3.98 4.51 1.57
N ILE A 35 -4.60 3.58 0.81
CA ILE A 35 -5.18 3.90 -0.50
C ILE A 35 -6.27 4.96 -0.37
N ARG A 36 -7.17 4.84 0.62
CA ARG A 36 -8.21 5.84 0.88
C ARG A 36 -7.62 7.22 1.16
N ARG A 37 -6.52 7.30 1.93
CA ARG A 37 -5.81 8.55 2.20
C ARG A 37 -5.19 9.15 0.94
N LEU A 38 -4.59 8.33 0.07
CA LEU A 38 -3.95 8.79 -1.17
C LEU A 38 -4.96 9.26 -2.22
N ARG A 39 -6.19 8.74 -2.22
CA ARG A 39 -7.28 9.22 -3.10
C ARG A 39 -7.74 10.64 -2.79
N HIS A 40 -7.43 11.19 -1.62
CA HIS A 40 -7.83 12.55 -1.25
C HIS A 40 -7.22 13.58 -2.22
N ALA A 41 -7.99 14.59 -2.64
CA ALA A 41 -7.60 15.54 -3.70
C ALA A 41 -6.27 16.26 -3.39
N SER A 42 -6.07 16.66 -2.13
CA SER A 42 -4.82 17.32 -1.70
C SER A 42 -3.58 16.44 -1.79
N ARG A 43 -3.72 15.10 -1.72
CA ARG A 43 -2.60 14.13 -1.78
C ARG A 43 -2.44 13.48 -3.15
N SER A 44 -3.49 13.46 -3.95
CA SER A 44 -3.47 12.89 -5.31
C SER A 44 -3.02 13.88 -6.38
N ARG A 45 -2.86 15.19 -6.09
CA ARG A 45 -2.55 16.20 -7.11
C ARG A 45 -1.30 15.85 -7.94
N THR A 46 -0.21 15.47 -7.29
CA THR A 46 1.03 15.04 -7.98
C THR A 46 0.86 13.70 -8.69
N LEU A 47 0.08 12.78 -8.10
CA LEU A 47 -0.16 11.45 -8.67
C LEU A 47 -1.08 11.51 -9.91
N ARG A 48 -1.98 12.49 -9.98
CA ARG A 48 -2.90 12.68 -11.12
C ARG A 48 -2.16 13.02 -12.41
N ALA A 49 -0.98 13.65 -12.34
CA ALA A 49 -0.16 13.93 -13.52
C ALA A 49 0.26 12.66 -14.28
N PHE A 50 0.22 11.48 -13.63
CA PHE A 50 0.56 10.20 -14.22
C PHE A 50 -0.65 9.44 -14.80
N LEU A 51 -1.86 10.01 -14.75
CA LEU A 51 -3.09 9.33 -15.20
C LEU A 51 -3.41 9.51 -16.70
N GLY A 52 -2.61 10.27 -17.44
CA GLY A 52 -2.87 10.59 -18.85
C GLY A 52 -3.88 11.71 -19.03
#